data_AF-A0A448YV97-F1
#
_entry.id   AF-A0A448YV97-F1
#
_cell.length_a   1.000
_cell.length_b   1.000
_cell.length_c   1.000
_cell.angle_alpha   90.00
_cell.angle_beta   90.00
_cell.angle_gamma   90.00
#
_symmetry.space_group_name_H-M   'P 1'
#
loop_
_entity.id
_entity.type
_entity.pdbx_description
1 polymer ?
#
loop_
_entity_poly.entity_id
_entity_poly.type
_entity_poly.pdbx_seq_one_letter_code
_entity_poly.pdbx_strand_id
1 'polypeptide(L)'
;MAGYVTKPAAAVNKALVEFLPELDSDYATYPMKHDRWYEPDETGPKGEPCFIAKGGTSLATGSPPIKKDYVYCTTGGNGEGYYSLMCRTSYINLYYKLKSCAPQGTCTACPCFASKATRDALDRYDDCKRVVYMRQKCFPKPDDKLASDIVMGIAKDTANMVYHGTQNEQLIVNAVF
;
A
#
# COMPACT_ATOMS: atom_id res chain seq x y z
N MET A 1 -13.70 5.52 7.90
CA MET A 1 -13.18 4.29 7.27
C MET A 1 -13.16 3.20 8.33
N ALA A 2 -13.62 1.99 8.04
CA ALA A 2 -13.29 0.84 8.88
C ALA A 2 -11.78 0.55 8.68
N GLY A 3 -11.04 0.43 9.78
CA GLY A 3 -9.58 0.29 9.74
C GLY A 3 -9.13 -1.05 9.15
N TYR A 4 -9.85 -2.13 9.47
CA TYR A 4 -9.51 -3.49 9.08
C TYR A 4 -10.39 -3.99 7.93
N VAL A 5 -9.79 -4.66 6.94
CA VAL A 5 -10.56 -5.31 5.87
C VAL A 5 -11.17 -6.59 6.44
N THR A 6 -12.49 -6.59 6.64
CA THR A 6 -13.26 -7.70 7.24
C THR A 6 -13.63 -8.80 6.23
N LYS A 7 -13.26 -8.64 4.96
CA LYS A 7 -13.53 -9.63 3.91
C LYS A 7 -12.68 -10.91 4.13
N PRO A 8 -13.13 -12.06 3.60
CA PRO A 8 -12.34 -13.30 3.67
C PRO A 8 -10.95 -13.12 3.07
N ALA A 9 -9.93 -13.63 3.77
CA ALA A 9 -8.52 -13.50 3.36
C ALA A 9 -8.26 -13.95 1.91
N ALA A 10 -8.88 -15.04 1.47
CA ALA A 10 -8.75 -15.53 0.09
C ALA A 10 -9.26 -14.52 -0.96
N ALA A 11 -10.33 -13.78 -0.66
CA ALA A 11 -10.86 -12.76 -1.55
C ALA A 11 -9.92 -11.54 -1.64
N VAL A 12 -9.34 -11.15 -0.50
CA VAL A 12 -8.34 -10.06 -0.44
C VAL A 12 -7.08 -10.45 -1.21
N ASN A 13 -6.54 -11.65 -0.98
CA ASN A 13 -5.35 -12.14 -1.69
C ASN A 13 -5.57 -12.21 -3.20
N LYS A 14 -6.74 -12.70 -3.64
CA LYS A 14 -7.08 -12.73 -5.06
C LYS A 14 -7.12 -11.33 -5.67
N ALA A 15 -7.73 -10.36 -4.98
CA ALA A 15 -7.78 -8.98 -5.45
C ALA A 15 -6.38 -8.33 -5.46
N LEU A 16 -5.54 -8.62 -4.45
CA LEU A 16 -4.16 -8.12 -4.40
C LEU A 16 -3.36 -8.59 -5.63
N VAL A 17 -3.45 -9.87 -5.98
CA VAL A 17 -2.77 -10.43 -7.17
C VAL A 17 -3.35 -9.88 -8.48
N GLU A 18 -4.66 -9.63 -8.53
CA GLU A 18 -5.34 -9.05 -9.70
C GLU A 18 -4.80 -7.64 -10.05
N PHE A 19 -4.59 -6.78 -9.05
CA PHE A 19 -4.09 -5.42 -9.26
C PHE A 19 -2.56 -5.31 -9.22
N LEU A 20 -1.90 -6.17 -8.44
CA LEU A 20 -0.46 -6.17 -8.21
C LEU A 20 0.04 -7.62 -8.30
N PRO A 21 0.37 -8.10 -9.52
CA PRO A 21 0.79 -9.49 -9.71
C PRO A 21 2.08 -9.83 -8.95
N GLU A 22 2.87 -8.83 -8.53
CA GLU A 22 4.03 -9.05 -7.64
C GLU A 22 3.64 -9.63 -6.27
N LEU A 23 2.40 -9.44 -5.83
CA LEU A 23 1.90 -9.95 -4.55
C LEU A 23 1.53 -11.44 -4.59
N ASP A 24 1.76 -12.14 -5.71
CA ASP A 24 1.67 -13.60 -5.81
C ASP A 24 2.89 -14.28 -5.15
N SER A 25 3.05 -14.02 -3.85
CA SER A 25 4.14 -14.50 -3.02
C SER A 25 3.59 -14.90 -1.66
N ASP A 26 4.16 -15.96 -1.08
CA ASP A 26 3.83 -16.41 0.27
C ASP A 26 4.09 -15.29 1.30
N TYR A 27 5.07 -14.43 1.02
CA TYR A 27 5.43 -13.28 1.85
C TYR A 27 4.42 -12.12 1.75
N ALA A 28 3.56 -12.09 0.75
CA ALA A 28 2.57 -11.03 0.58
C ALA A 28 1.16 -11.43 1.01
N THR A 29 0.97 -12.66 1.51
CA THR A 29 -0.34 -13.16 1.89
C THR A 29 -0.98 -12.33 3.02
N TYR A 30 -2.29 -12.11 2.92
CA TYR A 30 -3.13 -11.52 3.96
C TYR A 30 -3.83 -12.64 4.74
N PRO A 31 -3.84 -12.59 6.09
CA PRO A 31 -3.04 -11.68 6.92
C PRO A 31 -1.54 -12.03 6.85
N MET A 32 -0.68 -11.02 7.01
CA MET A 32 0.78 -11.21 7.09
C MET A 32 1.15 -12.11 8.27
N LYS A 33 2.17 -12.94 8.05
CA LYS A 33 2.70 -13.90 9.03
C LYS A 33 4.16 -13.66 9.40
N HIS A 34 4.68 -12.49 9.04
CA HIS A 34 6.08 -12.14 9.27
C HIS A 34 6.29 -11.66 10.71
N ASP A 35 7.43 -12.01 11.30
CA ASP A 35 7.73 -11.57 12.68
C ASP A 35 8.25 -10.13 12.74
N ARG A 36 8.94 -9.68 11.69
CA ARG A 36 9.56 -8.35 11.58
C ARG A 36 9.72 -7.93 10.12
N TRP A 37 9.95 -6.64 9.92
CA TRP A 37 10.49 -6.14 8.65
C TRP A 37 11.99 -6.44 8.56
N TYR A 38 12.43 -6.81 7.37
CA TYR A 38 13.85 -6.98 7.05
C TYR A 38 14.39 -5.72 6.41
N GLU A 39 15.65 -5.41 6.71
CA GLU A 39 16.38 -4.32 6.08
C GLU A 39 16.92 -4.76 4.71
N PRO A 40 17.12 -3.83 3.75
CA PRO A 40 17.55 -4.18 2.40
C PRO A 40 18.94 -4.84 2.32
N ASP A 41 19.80 -4.62 3.30
CA ASP A 41 21.14 -5.20 3.43
C ASP A 41 21.16 -6.59 4.09
N GLU A 42 20.02 -7.07 4.58
CA GLU A 42 19.90 -8.39 5.20
C GLU A 42 19.62 -9.51 4.18
N THR A 43 19.65 -10.74 4.67
CA THR A 43 19.14 -11.93 3.96
C THR A 43 17.82 -12.40 4.57
N GLY A 44 16.92 -12.83 3.70
CA GLY A 44 15.64 -13.42 4.09
C GLY A 44 15.79 -14.83 4.70
N PRO A 45 14.70 -15.38 5.24
CA PRO A 45 14.67 -16.69 5.88
C PRO A 45 15.00 -17.86 4.95
N LYS A 46 14.92 -17.71 3.61
CA LYS A 46 15.35 -18.75 2.65
C LYS A 46 16.80 -18.50 2.16
N GLY A 47 17.52 -17.55 2.75
CA GLY A 47 18.89 -17.17 2.37
C GLY A 47 18.97 -16.25 1.14
N GLU A 48 17.84 -15.71 0.69
CA GLU A 48 17.77 -14.79 -0.43
C GLU A 48 18.14 -13.34 -0.02
N PRO A 49 18.80 -12.56 -0.87
CA PRO A 49 19.13 -11.17 -0.54
C PRO A 49 17.86 -10.30 -0.49
N CYS A 50 17.73 -9.44 0.53
CA CYS A 50 16.59 -8.54 0.64
C CYS A 50 16.58 -7.42 -0.42
N PHE A 51 17.73 -7.14 -1.03
CA PHE A 51 17.89 -6.21 -2.14
C PHE A 51 18.76 -6.79 -3.26
N ILE A 52 18.30 -6.60 -4.49
CA ILE A 52 19.04 -6.95 -5.70
C ILE A 52 19.10 -5.69 -6.55
N ALA A 53 20.29 -5.09 -6.62
CA ALA A 53 20.53 -3.92 -7.44
C ALA A 53 20.15 -4.15 -8.90
N LYS A 54 19.69 -3.10 -9.57
CA LYS A 54 19.46 -3.13 -11.02
C LYS A 54 20.76 -3.51 -11.73
N GLY A 55 20.78 -4.67 -12.38
CA GLY A 55 21.88 -5.05 -13.27
C GLY A 55 21.96 -4.06 -14.45
N GLY A 56 23.17 -3.85 -14.99
CA GLY A 56 23.44 -2.90 -16.08
C GLY A 56 22.72 -3.18 -17.41
N THR A 57 21.84 -4.17 -17.47
CA THR A 57 20.96 -4.41 -18.61
C THR A 57 19.86 -3.35 -18.57
N SER A 58 20.04 -2.31 -19.37
CA SER A 58 19.04 -1.29 -19.64
C SER A 58 17.68 -1.95 -19.87
N LEU A 59 16.68 -1.57 -19.09
CA LEU A 59 15.27 -1.90 -19.35
C LEU A 59 14.90 -1.13 -20.62
N ALA A 60 15.27 -1.71 -21.77
CA ALA A 60 14.92 -1.20 -23.07
C ALA A 60 13.40 -1.26 -23.19
N THR A 61 12.75 -0.13 -22.89
CA THR A 61 11.38 0.18 -23.32
C THR A 61 10.32 -0.80 -22.81
N GLY A 62 10.42 -1.24 -21.56
CA GLY A 62 9.43 -2.15 -20.95
C GLY A 62 9.33 -1.99 -19.43
N SER A 63 8.15 -2.33 -18.88
CA SER A 63 8.01 -2.49 -17.43
C SER A 63 9.00 -3.55 -16.93
N PRO A 64 9.63 -3.36 -15.76
CA PRO A 64 10.57 -4.34 -15.20
C PRO A 64 9.90 -5.72 -15.11
N PRO A 65 10.60 -6.81 -15.44
CA PRO A 65 10.03 -8.14 -15.37
C PRO A 65 9.58 -8.45 -13.94
N ILE A 66 8.40 -9.07 -13.82
CA ILE A 66 7.88 -9.51 -12.53
C ILE A 66 8.79 -10.61 -12.00
N LYS A 67 9.32 -10.41 -10.80
CA LYS A 67 10.16 -11.37 -10.11
C LYS A 67 9.43 -11.87 -8.87
N LYS A 68 9.25 -13.19 -8.76
CA LYS A 68 8.59 -13.81 -7.61
C LYS A 68 9.29 -13.40 -6.31
N ASP A 69 8.51 -13.05 -5.29
CA ASP A 69 8.97 -12.59 -3.96
C ASP A 69 9.62 -11.19 -3.92
N TYR A 70 9.73 -10.49 -5.05
CA TYR A 70 10.35 -9.18 -5.14
C TYR A 70 9.46 -8.13 -5.84
N VAL A 71 9.69 -6.87 -5.48
CA VAL A 71 9.10 -5.71 -6.13
C VAL A 71 10.21 -4.85 -6.70
N TYR A 72 10.10 -4.49 -7.98
CA TYR A 72 10.98 -3.49 -8.55
C TYR A 72 10.64 -2.11 -8.00
N CYS A 73 11.58 -1.50 -7.29
CA CYS A 73 11.45 -0.19 -6.71
C CYS A 73 12.38 0.78 -7.43
N THR A 74 11.81 1.88 -7.91
CA THR A 74 12.57 3.00 -8.49
C THR A 74 13.15 3.90 -7.40
N THR A 75 12.56 3.88 -6.21
CA THR A 75 12.95 4.69 -5.07
C THR A 75 13.11 3.82 -3.82
N GLY A 76 14.32 3.75 -3.28
CA GLY A 76 14.63 2.97 -2.07
C GLY A 76 15.99 3.35 -1.49
N GLY A 77 16.21 3.04 -0.22
CA GLY A 77 17.41 3.45 0.52
C GLY A 77 18.73 2.97 -0.09
N ASN A 78 18.71 1.81 -0.78
CA ASN A 78 19.89 1.21 -1.42
C ASN A 78 19.93 1.47 -2.93
N GLY A 79 19.05 2.34 -3.44
CA GLY A 79 18.94 2.68 -4.87
C GLY A 79 17.86 1.88 -5.61
N GLU A 80 17.88 2.00 -6.94
CA GLU A 80 16.93 1.35 -7.83
C GLU A 80 17.25 -0.15 -7.97
N GLY A 81 16.23 -1.00 -7.83
CA GLY A 81 16.40 -2.45 -7.89
C GLY A 81 15.20 -3.23 -7.40
N TYR A 82 15.38 -4.54 -7.22
CA TYR A 82 14.37 -5.43 -6.67
C TYR A 82 14.51 -5.51 -5.15
N TYR A 83 13.46 -5.15 -4.43
CA TYR A 83 13.37 -5.28 -2.98
C TYR A 83 12.45 -6.45 -2.63
N SER A 84 12.82 -7.24 -1.62
CA SER A 84 12.01 -8.36 -1.17
C SER A 84 10.66 -7.89 -0.59
N LEU A 85 9.60 -8.67 -0.77
CA LEU A 85 8.30 -8.44 -0.12
C LEU A 85 8.33 -8.58 1.41
N MET A 86 9.48 -8.95 1.98
CA MET A 86 9.74 -8.91 3.42
C MET A 86 10.32 -7.57 3.90
N CYS A 87 10.65 -6.67 2.97
CA CYS A 87 11.08 -5.31 3.26
C CYS A 87 9.89 -4.34 3.18
N ARG A 88 9.84 -3.40 4.12
CA ARG A 88 8.81 -2.36 4.14
C ARG A 88 8.86 -1.46 2.90
N THR A 89 10.05 -1.20 2.36
CA THR A 89 10.30 -0.38 1.16
C THR A 89 9.51 -0.87 -0.06
N SER A 90 9.29 -2.18 -0.18
CA SER A 90 8.51 -2.78 -1.26
C SER A 90 7.05 -2.32 -1.22
N TYR A 91 6.43 -2.27 -0.04
CA TYR A 91 5.04 -1.81 0.11
C TYR A 91 4.87 -0.31 -0.09
N ILE A 92 5.91 0.49 0.21
CA ILE A 92 5.94 1.92 -0.14
C ILE A 92 5.80 2.08 -1.66
N ASN A 93 6.64 1.38 -2.43
CA ASN A 93 6.62 1.49 -3.90
C ASN A 93 5.34 0.88 -4.50
N LEU A 94 4.86 -0.25 -3.97
CA LEU A 94 3.58 -0.84 -4.38
C LEU A 94 2.42 0.12 -4.16
N TYR A 95 2.39 0.87 -3.06
CA TYR A 95 1.34 1.86 -2.81
C TYR A 95 1.33 2.96 -3.88
N TYR A 96 2.51 3.44 -4.28
CA TYR A 96 2.62 4.42 -5.36
C TYR A 96 2.24 3.82 -6.72
N LYS A 97 2.68 2.60 -7.03
CA LYS A 97 2.30 1.88 -8.25
C LYS A 97 0.79 1.71 -8.33
N LEU A 98 0.15 1.29 -7.24
CA LEU A 98 -1.28 1.06 -7.19
C LEU A 98 -2.10 2.32 -7.52
N LYS A 99 -1.63 3.52 -7.14
CA LYS A 99 -2.29 4.78 -7.52
C LYS A 99 -2.39 4.98 -9.04
N SER A 100 -1.45 4.42 -9.81
CA SER A 100 -1.48 4.47 -11.28
C SER A 100 -2.38 3.39 -11.91
N CYS A 101 -2.79 2.38 -11.14
CA CYS A 101 -3.61 1.24 -11.57
C CYS A 101 -5.09 1.39 -11.21
N ALA A 102 -5.55 2.60 -10.88
CA ALA A 102 -6.94 2.83 -10.51
C ALA A 102 -7.90 2.44 -11.67
N PRO A 103 -9.03 1.77 -11.40
CA PRO A 103 -10.00 1.41 -12.42
C PRO A 103 -10.48 2.65 -13.21
N GLN A 104 -10.36 2.61 -14.54
CA GLN A 104 -10.83 3.69 -15.41
C GLN A 104 -12.38 3.70 -15.48
N GLY A 105 -12.98 4.90 -15.54
CA GLY A 105 -14.43 5.06 -15.71
C GLY A 105 -15.23 5.39 -14.44
N THR A 106 -14.58 5.56 -13.29
CA THR A 106 -15.20 6.20 -12.13
C THR A 106 -15.03 7.71 -12.25
N CYS A 107 -16.08 8.41 -12.69
CA CYS A 107 -16.12 9.85 -12.55
C CYS A 107 -15.90 10.19 -11.06
N THR A 108 -14.91 11.02 -10.80
CA THR A 108 -14.44 11.49 -9.49
C THR A 108 -15.52 12.21 -8.66
N ALA A 109 -16.77 12.27 -9.13
CA ALA A 109 -17.85 13.05 -8.56
C ALA A 109 -18.95 12.21 -7.86
N CYS A 110 -19.24 10.96 -8.27
CA CYS A 110 -20.13 10.09 -7.50
C CYS A 110 -20.11 8.63 -7.97
N PRO A 111 -19.80 7.65 -7.09
CA PRO A 111 -19.92 6.23 -7.42
C PRO A 111 -21.37 5.75 -7.65
N CYS A 112 -22.36 6.61 -7.39
CA CYS A 112 -23.79 6.28 -7.49
C CYS A 112 -24.29 6.04 -8.93
N PHE A 113 -23.59 6.53 -9.96
CA PHE A 113 -23.95 6.32 -11.38
C PHE A 113 -23.10 5.26 -12.09
N ALA A 114 -22.17 4.62 -11.36
CA ALA A 114 -21.32 3.56 -11.92
C ALA A 114 -22.07 2.22 -11.98
N SER A 115 -21.78 1.41 -13.01
CA SER A 115 -22.31 0.06 -13.12
C SER A 115 -21.96 -0.77 -11.88
N LYS A 116 -22.75 -1.81 -11.57
CA LYS A 116 -22.45 -2.70 -10.44
C LYS A 116 -21.04 -3.27 -10.52
N ALA A 117 -20.61 -3.71 -11.71
CA ALA A 117 -19.27 -4.23 -11.94
C ALA A 117 -18.17 -3.18 -11.66
N THR A 118 -18.40 -1.93 -12.04
CA THR A 118 -17.46 -0.82 -11.77
C THR A 118 -17.36 -0.51 -10.28
N ARG A 119 -18.49 -0.52 -9.55
CA ARG A 119 -18.50 -0.35 -8.10
C ARG A 119 -17.78 -1.48 -7.38
N ASP A 120 -18.02 -2.73 -7.79
CA ASP A 120 -17.36 -3.91 -7.22
C ASP A 120 -15.84 -3.91 -7.52
N ALA A 121 -15.42 -3.41 -8.68
CA ALA A 121 -14.00 -3.23 -9.02
C ALA A 121 -13.36 -2.13 -8.17
N LEU A 122 -14.04 -1.01 -7.95
CA LEU A 122 -13.57 0.08 -7.10
C LEU A 122 -13.44 -0.37 -5.64
N ASP A 123 -14.43 -1.10 -5.12
CA ASP A 123 -14.41 -1.63 -3.75
C ASP A 123 -13.25 -2.61 -3.53
N ARG A 124 -12.98 -3.50 -4.50
CA ARG A 124 -11.79 -4.38 -4.47
C ARG A 124 -10.48 -3.59 -4.53
N TYR A 125 -10.42 -2.57 -5.38
CA TYR A 125 -9.25 -1.68 -5.49
C TYR A 125 -8.98 -0.93 -4.18
N ASP A 126 -10.03 -0.39 -3.55
CA ASP A 126 -9.93 0.35 -2.29
C ASP A 126 -9.48 -0.54 -1.14
N ASP A 127 -9.92 -1.81 -1.10
CA ASP A 127 -9.41 -2.77 -0.12
C ASP A 127 -7.93 -3.11 -0.35
N CYS A 128 -7.51 -3.34 -1.59
CA CYS A 128 -6.10 -3.56 -1.92
C CYS A 128 -5.25 -2.36 -1.51
N LYS A 129 -5.73 -1.16 -1.83
CA LYS A 129 -5.09 0.09 -1.47
C LYS A 129 -4.98 0.26 0.03
N ARG A 130 -6.02 -0.09 0.79
CA ARG A 130 -6.01 -0.06 2.24
C ARG A 130 -4.97 -1.03 2.80
N VAL A 131 -4.93 -2.27 2.33
CA VAL A 131 -3.98 -3.30 2.79
C VAL A 131 -2.53 -2.88 2.53
N VAL A 132 -2.21 -2.44 1.31
CA VAL A 132 -0.85 -2.01 0.97
C VAL A 132 -0.45 -0.76 1.76
N TYR A 133 -1.36 0.18 1.95
CA TYR A 133 -1.12 1.37 2.78
C TYR A 133 -0.86 1.02 4.25
N MET A 134 -1.67 0.13 4.82
CA MET A 134 -1.48 -0.38 6.18
C MET A 134 -0.10 -1.00 6.34
N ARG A 135 0.32 -1.86 5.42
CA ARG A 135 1.65 -2.51 5.42
C ARG A 135 2.80 -1.51 5.28
N GLN A 136 2.61 -0.46 4.48
CA GLN A 136 3.57 0.65 4.42
C GLN A 136 3.69 1.40 5.77
N LYS A 137 2.62 1.50 6.56
CA LYS A 137 2.61 2.29 7.81
C LYS A 137 2.91 1.48 9.06
N CYS A 138 2.74 0.17 9.03
CA CYS A 138 2.98 -0.68 10.17
C CYS A 138 4.48 -0.78 10.51
N PHE A 139 4.86 -0.37 11.71
CA PHE A 139 6.21 -0.47 12.26
C PHE A 139 6.10 -0.70 13.77
N PRO A 140 6.95 -1.53 14.40
CA PRO A 140 8.11 -2.24 13.85
C PRO A 140 7.79 -3.60 13.21
N LYS A 141 6.58 -4.13 13.40
CA LYS A 141 6.21 -5.47 12.92
C LYS A 141 5.16 -5.43 11.80
N PRO A 142 5.28 -6.30 10.79
CA PRO A 142 4.27 -6.52 9.75
C PRO A 142 3.04 -7.28 10.30
N ASP A 143 2.18 -6.58 11.04
CA ASP A 143 0.90 -7.10 11.52
C ASP A 143 -0.24 -6.25 10.93
N ASP A 144 -1.07 -6.88 10.08
CA ASP A 144 -2.18 -6.21 9.40
C ASP A 144 -3.27 -5.69 10.38
N LYS A 145 -3.41 -6.30 11.56
CA LYS A 145 -4.35 -5.82 12.60
C LYS A 145 -3.79 -4.61 13.33
N LEU A 146 -2.53 -4.69 13.77
CA LEU A 146 -1.83 -3.54 14.36
C LEU A 146 -1.77 -2.36 13.39
N ALA A 147 -1.55 -2.64 12.11
CA ALA A 147 -1.50 -1.63 11.06
C ALA A 147 -2.82 -0.87 10.92
N SER A 148 -3.95 -1.59 11.00
CA SER A 148 -5.28 -0.98 11.01
C SER A 148 -5.43 0.01 12.17
N ASP A 149 -5.02 -0.39 13.38
CA ASP A 149 -5.16 0.46 14.57
C ASP A 149 -4.29 1.73 14.47
N ILE A 150 -3.04 1.58 13.99
CA ILE A 150 -2.12 2.72 13.75
C ILE A 150 -2.71 3.68 12.72
N VAL A 151 -3.19 3.17 11.59
CA VAL A 151 -3.76 4.00 10.52
C VAL A 151 -5.01 4.73 10.99
N MET A 152 -5.86 4.07 11.78
CA MET A 152 -7.05 4.69 12.37
C MET A 152 -6.70 5.76 13.41
N GLY A 153 -5.64 5.56 14.19
CA GLY A 153 -5.09 6.58 15.09
C GLY A 153 -4.65 7.84 14.32
N ILE A 154 -3.79 7.67 13.31
CA ILE A 154 -3.31 8.78 12.46
C ILE A 154 -4.49 9.53 11.81
N ALA A 155 -5.52 8.80 11.35
CA ALA A 155 -6.70 9.41 10.74
C ALA A 155 -7.50 10.25 11.74
N LYS A 156 -7.66 9.78 12.99
CA LYS A 156 -8.31 10.55 14.07
C LYS A 156 -7.50 11.80 14.41
N ASP A 157 -6.19 11.67 14.57
CA ASP A 157 -5.32 12.81 14.91
C ASP A 157 -5.34 13.88 13.82
N THR A 158 -5.30 13.46 12.56
CA THR A 158 -5.42 14.36 11.40
C THR A 158 -6.77 15.06 11.38
N ALA A 159 -7.86 14.33 11.63
CA ALA A 159 -9.20 14.92 11.68
C ALA A 159 -9.33 15.95 12.80
N ASN A 160 -8.78 15.65 13.98
CA ASN A 160 -8.75 16.59 15.12
C ASN A 160 -7.94 17.85 14.78
N MET A 161 -6.76 17.71 14.17
CA MET A 161 -5.97 18.86 13.72
C MET A 161 -6.73 19.75 12.74
N VAL A 162 -7.39 19.16 11.73
CA VAL A 162 -8.19 19.92 10.75
C VAL A 162 -9.38 20.59 11.43
N TYR A 163 -10.07 19.90 12.34
CA TYR A 163 -11.17 20.47 13.10
C TYR A 163 -10.71 21.69 13.92
N HIS A 164 -9.63 21.57 14.69
CA HIS A 164 -9.10 22.69 15.47
C HIS A 164 -8.54 23.82 14.59
N GLY A 165 -7.90 23.50 13.45
CA GLY A 165 -7.45 24.48 12.47
C GLY A 165 -8.62 25.29 11.89
N THR A 166 -9.66 24.61 11.43
CA THR A 166 -10.86 25.26 10.87
C THR A 166 -11.63 26.07 11.91
N GLN A 167 -11.70 25.63 13.16
CA GLN A 167 -12.28 26.44 14.23
C GLN A 167 -11.47 27.70 14.53
N ASN A 168 -10.13 27.60 14.55
CA ASN A 168 -9.28 28.78 14.73
C ASN A 168 -9.41 29.77 13.57
N GLU A 169 -9.51 29.29 12.33
CA GLU A 169 -9.76 30.14 11.16
C GLU A 169 -11.13 30.84 11.25
N GLN A 170 -12.19 30.13 11.66
CA GLN A 170 -13.50 30.72 11.87
C GLN A 170 -13.53 31.76 12.99
N LEU A 171 -12.78 31.53 14.08
CA LEU A 171 -12.64 32.50 15.17
C LEU A 171 -11.88 33.76 14.72
N ILE A 172 -10.82 33.62 13.92
CA ILE A 172 -10.07 34.76 13.36
C ILE A 172 -10.96 35.57 12.41
N VAL A 173 -11.68 34.90 11.50
CA VAL A 173 -12.58 35.59 10.56
C VAL A 173 -13.69 36.32 11.31
N ASN A 174 -14.28 35.72 12.34
CA ASN A 174 -15.33 36.37 13.15
C ASN A 174 -14.81 37.49 14.08
N ALA A 175 -13.51 37.55 14.36
CA ALA A 175 -12.89 38.60 15.19
C ALA A 175 -12.44 39.83 14.39
N VAL A 176 -12.42 39.76 13.05
CA VAL A 176 -11.99 40.84 12.14
C VAL A 176 -13.18 41.63 11.55
N PHE A 177 -14.42 41.26 11.89
CA PHE A 177 -15.64 42.00 11.56
C PHE A 177 -16.21 42.76 12.77
#